data_AF-A0A553X5R6-F1
#
_entry.id   AF-A0A553X5R6-F1
#
_cell.length_a   1.000
_cell.length_b   1.000
_cell.length_c   1.000
_cell.angle_alpha   90.00
_cell.angle_beta   90.00
_cell.angle_gamma   90.00
#
_symmetry.space_group_name_H-M   'P 1'
#
loop_
_entity.id
_entity.type
_entity.pdbx_description
1 polymer ?
#
loop_
_entity_poly.entity_id
_entity_poly.type
_entity_poly.pdbx_seq_one_letter_code
_entity_poly.pdbx_strand_id
1 'polypeptide(L)'
;VLAHVRAALAERERLVPYLATLGQLARLTGAPYVRPVWWRTPHDRALRDCEDAFLLGDALLVAPVLEPGARTRVVRLPRGRWYDTATGRAYDGPGPVRLAAPLSRIPVLARAGAVLPVTGADGATELEVWAPVAGRSGGLVVPDAEGERPEVARFVTWLERGRVVVERQDGGTVGYCVR
;
A
#
# COMPACT_ATOMS: atom_id res chain seq x y z
N VAL A 1 18.39 -16.14 -10.05
CA VAL A 1 16.96 -16.20 -10.48
C VAL A 1 16.06 -16.72 -9.37
N LEU A 2 16.23 -17.96 -8.87
CA LEU A 2 15.37 -18.54 -7.83
C LEU A 2 15.23 -17.71 -6.55
N ALA A 3 16.31 -17.06 -6.10
CA ALA A 3 16.27 -16.19 -4.92
C ALA A 3 15.33 -14.98 -5.10
N HIS A 4 15.28 -14.39 -6.30
CA HIS A 4 14.41 -13.23 -6.58
C HIS A 4 12.94 -13.64 -6.67
N VAL A 5 12.67 -14.81 -7.26
CA VAL A 5 11.31 -15.39 -7.29
C VAL A 5 10.84 -15.69 -5.87
N ARG A 6 11.70 -16.28 -5.02
CA ARG A 6 11.39 -16.53 -3.62
C ARG A 6 11.06 -15.24 -2.86
N ALA A 7 11.83 -14.16 -3.08
CA ALA A 7 11.55 -12.87 -2.45
C ALA A 7 10.19 -12.31 -2.87
N ALA A 8 9.83 -12.41 -4.16
CA ALA A 8 8.52 -11.97 -4.65
C ALA A 8 7.37 -12.81 -4.07
N LEU A 9 7.54 -14.13 -3.94
CA LEU A 9 6.55 -15.00 -3.31
C LEU A 9 6.41 -14.72 -1.82
N ALA A 10 7.51 -14.51 -1.10
CA ALA A 10 7.48 -14.15 0.31
C ALA A 10 6.74 -12.82 0.53
N GLU A 11 6.96 -11.83 -0.34
CA GLU A 11 6.22 -10.56 -0.28
C GLU A 11 4.73 -10.75 -0.58
N ARG A 12 4.37 -11.63 -1.52
CA ARG A 12 2.97 -12.00 -1.75
C ARG A 12 2.35 -12.63 -0.50
N GLU A 13 3.00 -13.60 0.12
CA GLU A 13 2.51 -14.27 1.33
C GLU A 13 2.34 -13.28 2.50
N ARG A 14 3.26 -12.31 2.63
CA ARG A 14 3.15 -11.20 3.58
C ARG A 14 1.92 -10.33 3.32
N LEU A 15 1.55 -10.12 2.05
CA LEU A 15 0.42 -9.28 1.64
C LEU A 15 -0.91 -10.04 1.53
N VAL A 16 -0.98 -11.32 1.86
CA VAL A 16 -2.23 -12.11 1.77
C VAL A 16 -3.40 -11.44 2.51
N PRO A 17 -3.26 -10.94 3.76
CA PRO A 17 -4.36 -10.26 4.44
C PRO A 17 -4.83 -8.98 3.73
N TYR A 18 -3.90 -8.25 3.11
CA TYR A 18 -4.23 -7.08 2.27
C TYR A 18 -4.98 -7.48 1.01
N LEU A 19 -4.53 -8.52 0.32
CA LEU A 19 -5.20 -9.04 -0.87
C LEU A 19 -6.61 -9.55 -0.54
N ALA A 20 -6.79 -10.22 0.60
CA ALA A 20 -8.11 -10.65 1.10
C ALA A 20 -9.02 -9.44 1.35
N THR A 21 -8.51 -8.39 2.01
CA THR A 21 -9.23 -7.12 2.19
C THR A 21 -9.66 -6.52 0.84
N LEU A 22 -8.77 -6.49 -0.16
CA LEU A 22 -9.11 -6.00 -1.50
C LEU A 22 -10.16 -6.87 -2.18
N GLY A 23 -10.15 -8.18 -1.97
CA GLY A 23 -11.17 -9.10 -2.48
C GLY A 23 -12.56 -8.85 -1.92
N GLN A 24 -12.65 -8.63 -0.62
CA GLN A 24 -13.93 -8.27 -0.01
C GLN A 24 -14.40 -6.89 -0.48
N LEU A 25 -13.50 -5.91 -0.62
CA LEU A 25 -13.85 -4.61 -1.20
C LEU A 25 -14.34 -4.73 -2.65
N ALA A 26 -13.70 -5.57 -3.47
CA ALA A 26 -14.14 -5.84 -4.83
C ALA A 26 -15.55 -6.45 -4.86
N ARG A 27 -15.83 -7.43 -3.97
CA ARG A 27 -17.17 -8.02 -3.81
C ARG A 27 -18.22 -6.98 -3.41
N LEU A 28 -17.88 -6.08 -2.49
CA LEU A 28 -18.83 -5.10 -1.94
C LEU A 28 -19.07 -3.89 -2.85
N THR A 29 -18.06 -3.47 -3.61
CA THR A 29 -18.07 -2.15 -4.29
C THR A 29 -17.79 -2.23 -5.79
N GLY A 30 -17.33 -3.37 -6.31
CA GLY A 30 -16.85 -3.51 -7.68
C GLY A 30 -15.48 -2.89 -7.94
N ALA A 31 -14.81 -2.30 -6.93
CA ALA A 31 -13.50 -1.70 -7.11
C ALA A 31 -12.42 -2.77 -7.39
N PRO A 32 -11.59 -2.63 -8.43
CA PRO A 32 -10.56 -3.60 -8.74
C PRO A 32 -9.38 -3.55 -7.75
N TYR A 33 -8.60 -4.63 -7.71
CA TYR A 33 -7.39 -4.72 -6.90
C TYR A 33 -6.29 -3.82 -7.49
N VAL A 34 -6.03 -4.01 -8.78
CA VAL A 34 -5.08 -3.23 -9.56
C VAL A 34 -5.82 -2.05 -10.16
N ARG A 35 -5.32 -0.85 -9.88
CA ARG A 35 -5.95 0.41 -10.27
C ARG A 35 -4.92 1.27 -11.02
N PRO A 36 -5.34 2.06 -12.02
CA PRO A 36 -4.45 3.01 -12.67
C PRO A 36 -3.94 4.05 -11.66
N VAL A 37 -2.75 4.63 -11.91
CA VAL A 37 -2.15 5.63 -10.99
C VAL A 37 -3.05 6.87 -10.81
N TRP A 38 -3.83 7.20 -11.83
CA TRP A 38 -4.80 8.30 -11.81
C TRP A 38 -6.12 7.98 -11.08
N TRP A 39 -6.30 6.79 -10.50
CA TRP A 39 -7.57 6.33 -9.88
C TRP A 39 -8.18 7.33 -8.90
N ARG A 40 -7.34 7.96 -8.06
CA ARG A 40 -7.79 8.94 -7.05
C ARG A 40 -7.77 10.39 -7.56
N THR A 41 -7.22 10.62 -8.75
CA THR A 41 -7.02 11.94 -9.36
C THR A 41 -7.33 11.87 -10.85
N PRO A 42 -8.57 11.54 -11.24
CA PRO A 42 -8.92 11.29 -12.64
C PRO A 42 -8.75 12.49 -13.57
N HIS A 43 -8.67 13.70 -13.00
CA HIS A 43 -8.43 14.94 -13.75
C HIS A 43 -6.94 15.23 -14.03
N ASP A 44 -6.02 14.50 -13.41
CA ASP A 44 -4.58 14.66 -13.64
C ASP A 44 -4.19 14.05 -14.98
N ARG A 45 -4.02 14.90 -15.99
CA ARG A 45 -3.62 14.49 -17.34
C ARG A 45 -2.28 13.76 -17.36
N ALA A 46 -1.30 14.21 -16.58
CA ALA A 46 0.05 13.65 -16.62
C ALA A 46 0.11 12.22 -16.06
N LEU A 47 -0.85 11.84 -15.21
CA LEU A 47 -0.95 10.48 -14.69
C LEU A 47 -1.73 9.54 -15.62
N ARG A 48 -2.57 10.07 -16.53
CA ARG A 48 -3.34 9.24 -17.48
C ARG A 48 -2.46 8.50 -18.49
N ASP A 49 -1.32 9.10 -18.81
CA ASP A 49 -0.31 8.52 -19.71
C ASP A 49 0.68 7.61 -18.95
N CYS A 50 0.45 7.32 -17.67
CA CYS A 50 1.29 6.40 -16.90
C CYS A 50 0.85 4.96 -17.17
N GLU A 51 1.64 4.26 -17.98
CA GLU A 51 1.40 2.87 -18.40
C GLU A 51 2.35 1.87 -17.71
N ASP A 52 3.31 2.39 -16.94
CA ASP A 52 4.47 1.65 -16.43
C ASP A 52 4.48 1.53 -14.89
N ALA A 53 3.41 1.94 -14.23
CA ALA A 53 3.16 1.77 -12.79
C ALA A 53 1.65 1.65 -12.52
N PHE A 54 1.29 1.08 -11.37
CA PHE A 54 -0.11 0.94 -10.97
C PHE A 54 -0.27 1.03 -9.46
N LEU A 55 -1.49 1.26 -9.00
CA LEU A 55 -1.86 1.16 -7.59
C LEU A 55 -2.37 -0.24 -7.30
N LEU A 56 -1.91 -0.83 -6.20
CA LEU A 56 -2.53 -2.00 -5.60
C LEU A 56 -3.37 -1.53 -4.43
N GLY A 57 -4.69 -1.54 -4.63
CA GLY A 57 -5.67 -0.90 -3.75
C GLY A 57 -5.43 0.61 -3.61
N ASP A 58 -5.63 1.14 -2.40
CA ASP A 58 -5.41 2.57 -2.08
C ASP A 58 -4.09 2.83 -1.33
N ALA A 59 -3.32 1.80 -1.03
CA ALA A 59 -2.17 1.89 -0.13
C ALA A 59 -0.84 1.82 -0.87
N LEU A 60 -0.72 1.01 -1.91
CA LEU A 60 0.56 0.71 -2.55
C LEU A 60 0.60 1.24 -4.00
N LEU A 61 1.73 1.81 -4.38
CA LEU A 61 2.11 2.08 -5.77
C LEU A 61 3.23 1.11 -6.16
N VAL A 62 2.99 0.31 -7.19
CA VAL A 62 3.93 -0.69 -7.70
C VAL A 62 4.52 -0.20 -9.02
N ALA A 63 5.84 -0.25 -9.13
CA ALA A 63 6.57 0.22 -10.31
C ALA A 63 7.50 -0.90 -10.86
N PRO A 64 6.96 -1.84 -11.66
CA PRO A 64 7.73 -2.97 -12.23
C PRO A 64 8.90 -2.54 -13.12
N VAL A 65 10.05 -3.21 -13.09
CA VAL A 65 11.16 -2.88 -14.02
C VAL A 65 10.89 -3.54 -15.38
N LEU A 66 10.69 -2.73 -16.42
CA LEU A 66 10.33 -3.19 -17.76
C LEU A 66 11.50 -3.13 -18.77
N GLU A 67 12.59 -2.47 -18.40
CA GLU A 67 13.75 -2.28 -19.27
C GLU A 67 14.89 -3.26 -18.92
N PRO A 68 15.43 -4.02 -19.89
CA PRO A 68 16.58 -4.89 -19.66
C PRO A 68 17.79 -4.14 -19.11
N GLY A 69 18.41 -4.69 -18.07
CA GLY A 69 19.63 -4.11 -17.48
C GLY A 69 19.40 -2.90 -16.56
N ALA A 70 18.20 -2.33 -16.49
CA ALA A 70 17.92 -1.20 -15.60
C ALA A 70 18.16 -1.56 -14.12
N ARG A 71 18.71 -0.60 -13.37
CA ARG A 71 18.94 -0.69 -11.90
C ARG A 71 18.32 0.47 -11.13
N THR A 72 17.77 1.42 -11.87
CA THR A 72 17.01 2.56 -11.39
C THR A 72 15.92 2.83 -12.39
N ARG A 73 14.80 3.39 -11.95
CA ARG A 73 13.79 3.89 -12.88
C ARG A 73 13.15 5.16 -12.37
N VAL A 74 12.61 5.94 -13.29
CA VAL A 74 11.78 7.11 -12.98
C VAL A 74 10.32 6.68 -12.92
N VAL A 75 9.60 7.14 -11.91
CA VAL A 75 8.17 6.86 -11.73
C VAL A 75 7.49 8.19 -11.43
N ARG A 76 6.37 8.47 -12.08
CA ARG A 76 5.58 9.66 -11.79
C ARG A 76 4.64 9.37 -10.62
N LEU A 77 4.86 10.03 -9.49
CA LEU A 77 4.00 9.89 -8.32
C LEU A 77 2.77 10.77 -8.43
N PRO A 78 1.60 10.28 -7.99
CA PRO A 78 0.45 11.12 -7.74
C PRO A 78 0.70 12.02 -6.52
N ARG A 79 -0.11 13.06 -6.38
CA ARG A 79 -0.02 14.01 -5.25
C ARG A 79 -0.07 13.29 -3.91
N GLY A 80 0.82 13.68 -3.00
CA GLY A 80 0.93 13.13 -1.65
C GLY A 80 2.35 12.63 -1.36
N ARG A 81 2.55 12.12 -0.16
CA ARG A 81 3.81 11.50 0.24
C ARG A 81 3.74 9.99 0.12
N TRP A 82 4.84 9.40 -0.31
CA TRP A 82 5.02 7.99 -0.58
C TRP A 82 6.32 7.52 0.05
N TYR A 83 6.32 6.35 0.67
CA TYR A 83 7.49 5.76 1.32
C TYR A 83 7.92 4.50 0.57
N ASP A 84 9.20 4.38 0.25
CA ASP A 84 9.75 3.13 -0.26
C ASP A 84 9.66 2.05 0.82
N THR A 85 8.90 0.99 0.53
CA THR A 85 8.60 -0.06 1.52
C THR A 85 9.84 -0.81 1.99
N ALA A 86 10.92 -0.82 1.20
CA ALA A 86 12.17 -1.50 1.54
C ALA A 86 13.13 -0.62 2.34
N THR A 87 13.06 0.71 2.21
CA THR A 87 14.06 1.62 2.80
C THR A 87 13.48 2.64 3.78
N GLY A 88 12.15 2.78 3.84
CA GLY A 88 11.47 3.83 4.59
C GLY A 88 11.67 5.23 4.01
N ARG A 89 12.40 5.38 2.90
CA ARG A 89 12.68 6.69 2.31
C ARG A 89 11.41 7.33 1.77
N ALA A 90 11.15 8.57 2.20
CA ALA A 90 10.03 9.36 1.73
C ALA A 90 10.31 10.03 0.37
N TYR A 91 9.26 10.12 -0.44
CA TYR A 91 9.19 10.82 -1.71
C TYR A 91 7.91 11.64 -1.75
N ASP A 92 8.00 12.88 -2.21
CA ASP A 92 6.84 13.76 -2.35
C ASP A 92 6.41 13.85 -3.81
N GLY A 93 5.12 13.65 -4.06
CA GLY A 93 4.44 13.93 -5.32
C GLY A 93 3.59 15.20 -5.23
N PRO A 94 3.08 15.70 -6.37
CA PRO A 94 3.09 15.05 -7.67
C PRO A 94 4.41 15.27 -8.42
N GLY A 95 4.81 14.30 -9.24
CA GLY A 95 5.95 14.46 -10.15
C GLY A 95 6.85 13.23 -10.27
N PRO A 96 7.86 13.30 -11.15
CA PRO A 96 8.80 12.21 -11.35
C PRO A 96 9.74 12.05 -10.15
N VAL A 97 9.92 10.82 -9.70
CA VAL A 97 10.92 10.43 -8.70
C VAL A 97 11.80 9.32 -9.25
N ARG A 98 13.07 9.29 -8.84
CA ARG A 98 14.00 8.23 -9.22
C ARG A 98 14.07 7.21 -8.10
N LEU A 99 13.72 5.97 -8.42
CA LEU A 99 13.74 4.84 -7.48
C LEU A 99 14.91 3.91 -7.79
N ALA A 100 15.52 3.37 -6.74
CA ALA A 100 16.42 2.24 -6.86
C ALA A 100 15.61 0.99 -7.24
N ALA A 101 16.05 0.28 -8.26
CA ALA A 101 15.38 -0.91 -8.77
C ALA A 101 16.41 -2.04 -9.02
N PRO A 102 17.11 -2.49 -7.96
CA PRO A 102 18.05 -3.59 -8.09
C PRO A 102 17.30 -4.87 -8.48
N LEU A 103 18.01 -5.81 -9.12
CA LEU A 103 17.40 -7.04 -9.65
C LEU A 103 16.72 -7.92 -8.58
N SER A 104 17.02 -7.69 -7.30
CA SER A 104 16.49 -8.43 -6.16
C SER A 104 15.08 -8.01 -5.73
N ARG A 105 14.54 -6.87 -6.19
CA ARG A 105 13.21 -6.40 -5.79
C ARG A 105 12.51 -5.56 -6.86
N ILE A 106 11.18 -5.53 -6.75
CA ILE A 106 10.34 -4.58 -7.47
C ILE A 106 10.19 -3.33 -6.59
N PRO A 107 10.38 -2.11 -7.12
CA PRO A 107 10.06 -0.88 -6.39
C PRO A 107 8.58 -0.83 -6.04
N VAL A 108 8.29 -0.70 -4.74
CA VAL A 108 6.94 -0.53 -4.19
C VAL A 108 6.98 0.63 -3.22
N LEU A 109 5.99 1.52 -3.31
CA LEU A 109 5.84 2.65 -2.41
C LEU A 109 4.52 2.55 -1.65
N ALA A 110 4.55 2.76 -0.35
CA ALA A 110 3.36 2.89 0.48
C ALA A 110 2.95 4.37 0.62
N ARG A 111 1.65 4.66 0.49
CA ARG A 111 1.11 5.99 0.69
C ARG A 111 1.24 6.40 2.15
N ALA A 112 1.56 7.66 2.40
CA ALA A 112 1.55 8.20 3.76
C ALA A 112 0.18 8.05 4.43
N GLY A 113 0.18 7.58 5.68
CA GLY A 113 -1.03 7.28 6.44
C GLY A 113 -1.72 5.97 6.07
N ALA A 114 -1.14 5.16 5.18
CA ALA A 114 -1.67 3.84 4.86
C ALA A 114 -1.61 2.90 6.06
N VAL A 115 -2.66 2.11 6.23
CA VAL A 115 -2.74 0.98 7.16
C VAL A 115 -2.85 -0.27 6.32
N LEU A 116 -1.85 -1.14 6.40
CA LEU A 116 -1.75 -2.37 5.62
C LEU A 116 -1.90 -3.57 6.54
N PRO A 117 -2.97 -4.38 6.42
CA PRO A 117 -3.01 -5.68 7.07
C PRO A 117 -2.01 -6.62 6.39
N VAL A 118 -1.11 -7.19 7.16
CA VAL A 118 0.01 -8.02 6.67
C VAL A 118 0.16 -9.26 7.55
N THR A 119 0.74 -10.32 7.00
CA THR A 119 1.08 -11.52 7.76
C THR A 119 2.26 -11.20 8.68
N GLY A 120 2.02 -11.34 9.99
CA GLY A 120 2.99 -11.17 11.06
C GLY A 120 3.96 -12.35 11.18
N ALA A 121 4.94 -12.23 12.08
CA ALA A 121 5.95 -13.26 12.28
C ALA A 121 5.36 -14.57 12.85
N ASP A 122 4.26 -14.48 13.58
CA ASP A 122 3.48 -15.59 14.15
C ASP A 122 2.39 -16.11 13.18
N GLY A 123 2.29 -15.55 11.98
CA GLY A 123 1.25 -15.86 11.00
C GLY A 123 -0.09 -15.15 11.24
N ALA A 124 -0.25 -14.38 12.32
CA ALA A 124 -1.44 -13.57 12.57
C ALA A 124 -1.45 -12.33 11.66
N THR A 125 -2.61 -11.65 11.57
CA THR A 125 -2.68 -10.37 10.86
C THR A 125 -2.17 -9.24 11.76
N GLU A 126 -1.17 -8.50 11.27
CA GLU A 126 -0.65 -7.27 11.86
C GLU A 126 -1.01 -6.06 11.00
N LEU A 127 -1.08 -4.87 11.59
CA LEU A 127 -1.23 -3.61 10.86
C LEU A 127 0.12 -2.93 10.72
N GLU A 128 0.64 -2.91 9.50
CA GLU A 128 1.79 -2.11 9.13
C GLU A 128 1.33 -0.69 8.77
N VAL A 129 1.78 0.30 9.54
CA VAL A 129 1.28 1.68 9.41
C VAL A 129 2.37 2.65 8.98
N TRP A 130 2.09 3.35 7.88
CA TRP A 130 3.02 4.32 7.31
C TRP A 130 2.72 5.73 7.83
N ALA A 131 3.75 6.43 8.31
CA ALA A 131 3.58 7.72 8.97
C ALA A 131 2.83 8.76 8.10
N PRO A 132 1.76 9.39 8.61
CA PRO A 132 1.04 10.43 7.87
C PRO A 132 1.84 11.74 7.82
N VAL A 133 1.54 12.61 6.85
CA VAL A 133 2.26 13.91 6.69
C VAL A 133 1.68 15.00 7.59
N ALA A 134 0.35 15.11 7.62
CA ALA A 134 -0.41 16.03 8.46
C ALA A 134 -1.89 15.60 8.46
N GLY A 135 -2.60 15.89 9.54
CA GLY A 135 -4.03 15.56 9.69
C GLY A 135 -4.28 14.06 9.90
N ARG A 136 -5.56 13.68 9.77
CA ARG A 136 -6.02 12.29 9.88
C ARG A 136 -6.02 11.63 8.51
N SER A 137 -5.25 10.56 8.36
CA SER A 137 -5.28 9.63 7.23
C SER A 137 -5.89 8.31 7.68
N GLY A 138 -5.97 7.30 6.82
CA GLY A 138 -6.55 6.04 7.23
C GLY A 138 -6.44 4.95 6.20
N GLY A 139 -6.72 3.74 6.66
CA GLY A 139 -6.86 2.55 5.85
C GLY A 139 -8.06 1.74 6.32
N LEU A 140 -8.33 0.66 5.61
CA LEU A 140 -9.47 -0.19 5.86
C LEU A 140 -8.97 -1.63 5.81
N VAL A 141 -9.44 -2.43 6.75
CA VAL A 141 -9.20 -3.86 6.83
C VAL A 141 -10.56 -4.52 6.76
N VAL A 142 -10.70 -5.48 5.85
CA VAL A 142 -11.85 -6.38 5.84
C VAL A 142 -11.28 -7.77 6.10
N PRO A 143 -11.44 -8.31 7.33
CA PRO A 143 -11.00 -9.65 7.64
C PRO A 143 -11.68 -10.64 6.71
N ASP A 144 -10.97 -11.72 6.38
CA ASP A 144 -11.60 -12.84 5.72
C ASP A 144 -12.45 -13.59 6.75
N ALA A 145 -13.74 -13.25 6.77
CA ALA A 145 -14.72 -13.86 7.65
C ALA A 145 -15.72 -14.65 6.81
N GLU A 146 -15.91 -15.92 7.14
CA GLU A 146 -16.98 -16.74 6.57
C GLU A 146 -18.33 -16.22 7.11
N GLY A 147 -19.07 -15.47 6.29
CA GLY A 147 -20.37 -14.90 6.67
C GLY A 147 -21.02 -14.02 5.59
N GLU A 148 -22.32 -13.74 5.75
CA GLU A 148 -23.14 -13.03 4.75
C GLU A 148 -22.69 -11.58 4.50
N ARG A 149 -22.19 -10.88 5.53
CA ARG A 149 -21.63 -9.53 5.43
C ARG A 149 -20.29 -9.44 6.16
N PRO A 150 -19.20 -9.08 5.47
CA PRO A 150 -17.90 -9.00 6.10
C PRO A 150 -17.84 -7.70 6.92
N GLU A 151 -17.28 -7.78 8.11
CA GLU A 151 -17.12 -6.60 8.96
C GLU A 151 -16.02 -5.70 8.38
N VAL A 152 -16.37 -4.44 8.10
CA VAL A 152 -15.43 -3.46 7.54
C VAL A 152 -14.84 -2.64 8.68
N ALA A 153 -13.63 -3.00 9.12
CA ALA A 153 -12.88 -2.23 10.10
C ALA A 153 -12.17 -1.05 9.40
N ARG A 154 -12.52 0.17 9.81
CA ARG A 154 -11.84 1.39 9.33
C ARG A 154 -10.90 1.91 10.39
N PHE A 155 -9.71 2.29 9.97
CA PHE A 155 -8.67 2.82 10.84
C PHE A 155 -8.32 4.24 10.43
N VAL A 156 -8.11 5.08 11.44
CA VAL A 156 -7.66 6.46 11.28
C VAL A 156 -6.29 6.58 11.92
N THR A 157 -5.38 7.24 11.22
CA THR A 157 -3.99 7.43 11.62
C THR A 157 -3.61 8.90 11.63
N TRP A 158 -2.87 9.32 12.65
CA TRP A 158 -2.29 10.66 12.71
C TRP A 158 -0.96 10.63 13.45
N LEU A 159 -0.22 11.74 13.38
CA LEU A 159 0.97 11.94 14.20
C LEU A 159 0.60 12.69 15.47
N GLU A 160 0.96 12.14 16.62
CA GLU A 160 0.89 12.80 17.91
C GLU A 160 2.25 12.72 18.60
N ARG A 161 2.82 13.88 18.93
CA ARG A 161 4.13 13.98 19.62
C ARG A 161 5.23 13.13 18.95
N GLY A 162 5.24 13.07 17.62
CA GLY A 162 6.22 12.33 16.83
C GLY A 162 5.98 10.82 16.74
N ARG A 163 4.87 10.30 17.28
CA ARG A 163 4.46 8.89 17.16
C ARG A 163 3.24 8.76 16.27
N VAL A 164 3.18 7.67 15.52
CA VAL A 164 1.98 7.32 14.75
C VAL A 164 0.96 6.72 15.72
N VAL A 165 -0.23 7.31 15.75
CA VAL A 165 -1.37 6.78 16.50
C VAL A 165 -2.35 6.16 15.51
N VAL A 166 -2.97 5.06 15.92
CA VAL A 166 -3.94 4.30 15.13
C VAL A 166 -5.16 4.06 15.99
N GLU A 167 -6.33 4.45 15.50
CA GLU A 167 -7.61 4.18 16.14
C GLU A 167 -8.59 3.56 15.16
N ARG A 168 -9.51 2.75 15.68
CA ARG A 168 -10.66 2.29 14.91
C ARG A 168 -11.68 3.43 14.82
N GLN A 169 -12.21 3.68 13.62
CA GLN A 169 -13.09 4.82 13.36
C GLN A 169 -14.39 4.79 14.16
N ASP A 170 -14.87 3.60 14.54
CA ASP A 170 -16.08 3.42 15.36
C ASP A 170 -15.82 3.51 16.87
N GLY A 171 -14.61 3.90 17.29
CA GLY A 171 -14.24 4.01 18.71
C GLY A 171 -13.96 2.68 19.39
N GLY A 172 -14.01 1.55 18.65
CA GLY A 172 -13.62 0.25 19.17
C GLY A 172 -12.11 0.10 19.37
N THR A 173 -11.71 -0.98 20.05
CA THR A 173 -10.30 -1.34 20.17
C THR A 173 -9.70 -1.69 18.81
N VAL A 174 -8.42 -1.39 18.58
CA VAL A 174 -7.75 -1.69 17.30
C VAL A 174 -7.80 -3.17 16.95
N GLY A 175 -7.68 -4.07 17.94
CA GLY A 175 -7.85 -5.52 17.75
C GLY A 175 -6.72 -6.21 16.98
N TYR A 176 -5.67 -5.49 16.59
CA TYR A 176 -4.50 -5.99 15.88
C TYR A 176 -3.21 -5.42 16.48
N CYS A 177 -2.12 -6.15 16.37
CA CYS A 177 -0.79 -5.61 16.61
C CYS A 177 -0.47 -4.54 15.56
N VAL A 178 0.13 -3.43 15.98
CA VAL A 178 0.50 -2.31 15.11
C VAL A 178 2.03 -2.20 15.06
N ARG A 179 2.59 -2.09 13.85
CA ARG A 179 4.02 -1.88 13.63
C ARG A 179 4.28 -0.70 12.70
#